data_AF-A0A7S0GGL9-F1
#
_entry.id   AF-A0A7S0GGL9-F1
#
_cell.length_a   1.000
_cell.length_b   1.000
_cell.length_c   1.000
_cell.angle_alpha   90.00
_cell.angle_beta   90.00
_cell.angle_gamma   90.00
#
_symmetry.space_group_name_H-M   'P 1'
#
loop_
_entity.id
_entity.type
_entity.pdbx_description
1 polymer ?
#
loop_
_entity_poly.entity_id
_entity_poly.type
_entity_poly.pdbx_seq_one_letter_code
_entity_poly.pdbx_strand_id
1 'polypeptide(L)'
;SIMHLVFDHIRSRCIITTIRNKDGSIRITTPTHTPLTYYQQVLSPIFSAHIFNTHKSKFVQFLLFYVCSLPTLASASLPPKSLAEPNKLVLDDGAIYREFCTNFLSTILDQFQPPIARQCSACYLSSFISRAKYVNTATAAEVVSALLQYAELYIHAHANVGANGTQTNLLCELDKADMLTQHGVYYAVTQGAFYIMCFRGIEIHHWYQSHKAEYPQFNFHPQRWVDIGWNASKLNLHPFRYCFGPVKREFLHLMEDLYGLNEEEFVPPGHTCYMQPPMDEKIKKELIKKELVKKEGVDATTTKSA
;
A
#
# COMPACT_ATOMS: atom_id res chain seq x y z
N SER A 1 -2.44 25.40 -8.63
CA SER A 1 -2.28 25.87 -10.02
C SER A 1 -1.30 25.02 -10.84
N ILE A 2 -0.05 24.80 -10.41
CA ILE A 2 0.95 24.05 -11.19
C ILE A 2 0.53 22.59 -11.46
N MET A 3 0.08 21.85 -10.45
CA MET A 3 -0.34 20.44 -10.63
C MET A 3 -1.50 20.28 -11.62
N HIS A 4 -2.45 21.22 -11.64
CA HIS A 4 -3.54 21.20 -12.62
C HIS A 4 -3.01 21.38 -14.04
N LEU A 5 -2.08 22.32 -14.25
CA LEU A 5 -1.44 22.50 -15.55
C LEU A 5 -0.67 21.24 -15.98
N VAL A 6 -0.03 20.53 -15.05
CA VAL A 6 0.65 19.27 -15.35
C VAL A 6 -0.36 18.18 -15.73
N PHE A 7 -1.49 18.04 -15.02
CA PHE A 7 -2.54 17.10 -15.39
C PHE A 7 -3.13 17.41 -16.77
N ASP A 8 -3.42 18.68 -17.06
CA ASP A 8 -3.93 19.12 -18.35
C ASP A 8 -2.92 18.85 -19.47
N HIS A 9 -1.63 19.08 -19.19
CA HIS A 9 -0.54 18.76 -20.11
C HIS A 9 -0.50 17.25 -20.42
N ILE A 10 -0.47 16.41 -19.39
CA ILE A 10 -0.50 14.95 -19.52
C ILE A 10 -1.72 14.52 -20.33
N ARG A 11 -2.90 15.04 -20.01
CA ARG A 11 -4.15 14.75 -20.72
C ARG A 11 -4.03 15.06 -22.21
N SER A 12 -3.58 16.28 -22.55
CA SER A 12 -3.43 16.72 -23.94
C SER A 12 -2.41 15.91 -24.74
N ARG A 13 -1.44 15.30 -24.06
CA ARG A 13 -0.37 14.49 -24.68
C ARG A 13 -0.75 13.04 -24.91
N CYS A 14 -1.62 12.50 -24.04
CA CYS A 14 -1.91 11.07 -23.94
C CYS A 14 -3.29 10.67 -24.47
N ILE A 15 -4.26 11.59 -24.49
CA ILE A 15 -5.61 11.32 -25.00
C ILE A 15 -6.07 12.40 -25.96
N ILE A 16 -6.97 12.06 -26.88
CA ILE A 16 -7.58 13.04 -27.78
C ILE A 16 -8.40 14.01 -26.94
N THR A 17 -8.07 15.30 -27.02
CA THR A 17 -8.85 16.36 -26.38
C THR A 17 -9.47 17.27 -27.43
N THR A 18 -10.79 17.40 -27.35
CA THR A 18 -11.57 18.35 -28.14
C THR A 18 -11.67 19.65 -27.35
N ILE A 19 -11.02 20.71 -27.82
CA ILE A 19 -11.01 22.02 -27.18
C ILE A 19 -11.93 22.93 -27.99
N ARG A 20 -12.95 23.50 -27.34
CA ARG A 20 -13.78 24.55 -27.92
C ARG A 20 -13.12 25.90 -27.64
N ASN A 21 -12.71 26.57 -28.71
CA ASN A 21 -12.13 27.90 -28.62
C ASN A 21 -13.20 28.94 -28.30
N LYS A 22 -12.78 30.13 -27.84
CA LYS A 22 -13.67 31.25 -27.50
C LYS A 22 -14.49 31.75 -28.70
N ASP A 23 -14.00 31.53 -29.91
CA ASP A 23 -14.67 31.83 -31.18
C ASP A 23 -15.66 30.74 -31.63
N GLY A 24 -15.85 29.69 -30.83
CA GLY A 24 -16.72 28.56 -31.14
C GLY A 24 -16.09 27.48 -32.01
N SER A 25 -14.88 27.69 -32.55
CA SER A 25 -14.16 26.68 -33.33
C SER A 25 -13.72 25.50 -32.47
N ILE A 26 -13.63 24.32 -33.08
CA ILE A 26 -13.24 23.08 -32.39
C ILE A 26 -11.83 22.70 -32.83
N ARG A 27 -10.91 22.62 -31.86
CA ARG A 27 -9.56 22.08 -32.08
C ARG A 27 -9.48 20.66 -31.53
N ILE A 28 -9.15 19.71 -32.40
CA ILE A 28 -8.83 18.34 -32.00
C ILE A 28 -7.32 18.26 -31.78
N THR A 29 -6.92 17.81 -30.60
CA THR A 29 -5.50 17.57 -30.29
C THR A 29 -5.21 16.10 -30.50
N THR A 30 -4.28 15.77 -31.42
CA THR A 30 -3.82 14.40 -31.61
C THR A 30 -2.79 14.06 -30.53
N PRO A 31 -2.92 12.89 -29.86
CA PRO A 31 -1.98 12.49 -28.83
C PRO A 31 -0.61 12.22 -29.45
N THR A 32 0.44 12.66 -28.75
CA THR A 32 1.84 12.42 -29.16
C THR A 32 2.40 11.13 -28.58
N HIS A 33 1.78 10.62 -27.52
CA HIS A 33 2.14 9.39 -26.83
C HIS A 33 0.85 8.60 -26.55
N THR A 34 0.95 7.28 -26.48
CA THR A 34 -0.08 6.50 -25.77
C THR A 34 0.09 6.73 -24.26
N PRO A 35 -0.98 6.61 -23.45
CA PRO A 35 -0.83 6.72 -22.00
C PRO A 35 0.22 5.75 -21.42
N LEU A 36 0.34 4.55 -21.99
CA LEU A 36 1.34 3.55 -21.61
C LEU A 36 2.77 4.00 -21.93
N THR A 37 3.02 4.45 -23.16
CA THR A 37 4.37 4.94 -23.56
C THR A 37 4.78 6.18 -22.77
N TYR A 38 3.84 7.07 -22.46
CA TYR A 38 4.10 8.23 -21.61
C TYR A 38 4.46 7.82 -20.17
N TYR A 39 3.75 6.84 -19.61
CA TYR A 39 4.11 6.26 -18.32
C TYR A 39 5.53 5.67 -18.34
N GLN A 40 5.84 4.81 -19.31
CA GLN A 40 7.11 4.09 -19.40
C GLN A 40 8.31 5.01 -19.65
N GLN A 41 8.19 5.97 -20.57
CA GLN A 41 9.31 6.78 -21.03
C GLN A 41 9.52 8.06 -20.23
N VAL A 42 8.46 8.59 -19.61
CA VAL A 42 8.52 9.90 -18.94
C VAL A 42 8.30 9.77 -17.44
N LEU A 43 7.15 9.25 -17.02
CA LEU A 43 6.79 9.30 -15.58
C LEU A 43 7.52 8.27 -14.73
N SER A 44 7.68 7.03 -15.21
CA SER A 44 8.35 5.98 -14.46
C SER A 44 9.81 6.33 -14.14
N PRO A 45 10.64 6.81 -15.09
CA PRO A 45 12.01 7.25 -14.79
C PRO A 45 12.07 8.42 -13.80
N ILE A 46 11.20 9.43 -13.97
CA ILE A 46 11.12 10.59 -13.05
C ILE A 46 10.70 10.14 -11.65
N PHE A 47 9.74 9.24 -11.57
CA PHE A 47 9.27 8.71 -10.30
C PHE A 47 10.39 8.00 -9.55
N SER A 48 11.06 7.05 -10.21
CA SER A 48 12.15 6.29 -9.61
C SER A 48 13.34 7.17 -9.22
N ALA A 49 13.70 8.16 -10.05
CA ALA A 49 14.84 9.03 -9.80
C ALA A 49 14.58 10.08 -8.70
N HIS A 50 13.37 10.65 -8.64
CA HIS A 50 13.12 11.85 -7.84
C HIS A 50 11.99 11.72 -6.82
N ILE A 51 10.91 11.02 -7.14
CA ILE A 51 9.72 11.00 -6.27
C ILE A 51 9.84 9.91 -5.23
N PHE A 52 10.30 8.72 -5.64
CA PHE A 52 10.37 7.53 -4.81
C PHE A 52 11.23 7.72 -3.56
N ASN A 53 12.36 8.44 -3.70
CA ASN A 53 13.27 8.75 -2.59
C ASN A 53 12.90 10.03 -1.82
N THR A 54 11.88 10.78 -2.25
CA THR A 54 11.47 12.02 -1.59
C THR A 54 10.46 11.73 -0.48
N HIS A 55 10.95 11.70 0.77
CA HIS A 55 10.10 11.51 1.93
C HIS A 55 9.02 12.61 2.05
N LYS A 56 7.80 12.19 2.43
CA LYS A 56 6.65 13.06 2.74
C LYS A 56 6.12 13.90 1.57
N SER A 57 6.46 13.55 0.32
CA SER A 57 5.80 14.13 -0.85
C SER A 57 4.31 13.77 -0.85
N LYS A 58 3.44 14.78 -0.87
CA LYS A 58 1.97 14.61 -0.74
C LYS A 58 1.23 14.58 -2.07
N PHE A 59 1.80 15.20 -3.11
CA PHE A 59 1.04 15.52 -4.33
C PHE A 59 1.59 14.89 -5.60
N VAL A 60 2.89 14.61 -5.67
CA VAL A 60 3.54 14.21 -6.93
C VAL A 60 3.21 12.76 -7.30
N GLN A 61 2.93 11.91 -6.32
CA GLN A 61 2.42 10.56 -6.53
C GLN A 61 1.06 10.52 -7.24
N PHE A 62 0.25 11.59 -7.17
CA PHE A 62 -1.03 11.64 -7.89
C PHE A 62 -0.85 11.77 -9.41
N LEU A 63 0.34 12.16 -9.91
CA LEU A 63 0.63 12.13 -11.35
C LEU A 63 0.54 10.70 -11.90
N LEU A 64 1.05 9.73 -11.15
CA LEU A 64 0.99 8.32 -11.51
C LEU A 64 -0.43 7.77 -11.44
N PHE A 65 -1.17 8.15 -10.39
CA PHE A 65 -2.58 7.80 -10.26
C PHE A 65 -3.41 8.38 -11.41
N TYR A 66 -3.08 9.58 -11.85
CA TYR A 66 -3.78 10.22 -12.96
C TYR A 66 -3.53 9.49 -14.27
N VAL A 67 -2.27 9.22 -14.62
CA VAL A 67 -1.94 8.50 -15.86
C VAL A 67 -2.52 7.10 -15.90
N CYS A 68 -2.49 6.38 -14.77
CA CYS A 68 -3.10 5.06 -14.67
C CYS A 68 -4.62 5.07 -14.89
N SER A 69 -5.29 6.20 -14.68
CA SER A 69 -6.74 6.36 -14.89
C SER A 69 -7.15 6.77 -16.31
N LEU A 70 -6.19 7.21 -17.14
CA LEU A 70 -6.47 7.76 -18.47
C LEU A 70 -7.19 6.78 -19.41
N PRO A 71 -6.85 5.48 -19.47
CA PRO A 71 -7.59 4.53 -20.31
C PRO A 71 -9.09 4.49 -19.95
N THR A 72 -9.41 4.40 -18.66
CA THR A 72 -10.80 4.42 -18.16
C THR A 72 -11.51 5.74 -18.46
N LEU A 73 -10.82 6.88 -18.39
CA LEU A 73 -11.39 8.18 -18.74
C LEU A 73 -11.64 8.31 -20.25
N ALA A 74 -10.77 7.73 -21.08
CA ALA A 74 -10.91 7.73 -22.53
C ALA A 74 -12.08 6.84 -22.98
N SER A 75 -12.26 5.66 -22.37
CA SER A 75 -13.37 4.76 -22.69
C SER A 75 -14.73 5.33 -22.27
N ALA A 76 -14.81 6.04 -21.14
CA ALA A 76 -16.04 6.73 -20.72
C ALA A 76 -16.44 7.92 -21.62
N SER A 77 -15.51 8.49 -22.39
CA SER A 77 -15.75 9.65 -23.25
C SER A 77 -16.17 9.29 -24.69
N LEU A 78 -16.15 8.00 -25.04
CA LEU A 78 -16.55 7.52 -26.36
C LEU A 78 -18.04 7.15 -26.36
N PRO A 79 -18.80 7.47 -27.44
CA PRO A 79 -20.19 7.02 -27.57
C PRO A 79 -20.27 5.48 -27.59
N PRO A 80 -21.38 4.88 -27.10
CA PRO A 80 -21.55 3.44 -27.07
C PRO A 80 -21.34 2.85 -28.47
N LYS A 81 -20.54 1.78 -28.54
CA LYS A 81 -20.06 1.07 -29.73
C LYS A 81 -21.10 0.99 -30.85
N SER A 82 -21.13 1.97 -31.75
CA SER A 82 -21.76 1.83 -33.07
C SER A 82 -20.66 1.53 -34.09
N LEU A 83 -20.75 0.34 -34.68
CA LEU A 83 -20.03 -0.15 -35.86
C LEU A 83 -18.51 -0.27 -35.68
N ALA A 84 -18.09 -1.53 -35.57
CA ALA A 84 -16.72 -1.97 -35.50
C ALA A 84 -15.94 -1.57 -36.76
N GLU A 85 -14.81 -0.88 -36.58
CA GLU A 85 -13.66 -1.02 -37.44
C GLU A 85 -12.56 -1.80 -36.70
N PRO A 86 -11.91 -2.79 -37.35
CA PRO A 86 -11.04 -3.77 -36.69
C PRO A 86 -9.64 -3.28 -36.28
N ASN A 87 -9.32 -1.98 -36.45
CA ASN A 87 -7.97 -1.44 -36.19
C ASN A 87 -7.93 -0.37 -35.08
N LYS A 88 -8.93 -0.32 -34.19
CA LYS A 88 -8.87 0.58 -33.05
C LYS A 88 -7.89 -0.02 -32.03
N LEU A 89 -6.77 0.68 -31.79
CA LEU A 89 -5.89 0.48 -30.62
C LEU A 89 -6.76 0.31 -29.37
N VAL A 90 -7.10 -0.94 -29.04
CA VAL A 90 -7.73 -1.27 -27.77
C VAL A 90 -6.64 -1.01 -26.76
N LEU A 91 -6.67 0.17 -26.16
CA LEU A 91 -5.95 0.41 -24.92
C LEU A 91 -6.50 -0.66 -23.97
N ASP A 92 -5.67 -1.65 -23.62
CA ASP A 92 -5.98 -2.54 -22.51
C ASP A 92 -6.18 -1.61 -21.31
N ASP A 93 -7.44 -1.46 -20.90
CA ASP A 93 -7.87 -0.56 -19.84
C ASP A 93 -7.11 -0.82 -18.53
N GLY A 94 -6.48 -2.01 -18.40
CA GLY A 94 -5.67 -2.40 -17.26
C GLY A 94 -4.15 -2.32 -17.41
N ALA A 95 -3.60 -2.22 -18.62
CA ALA A 95 -2.17 -2.43 -18.85
C ALA A 95 -1.27 -1.53 -17.98
N ILE A 96 -1.61 -0.24 -17.87
CA ILE A 96 -0.76 0.76 -17.19
C ILE A 96 -0.73 0.51 -15.68
N TYR A 97 -1.91 0.38 -15.04
CA TYR A 97 -1.92 0.16 -13.60
C TYR A 97 -1.41 -1.24 -13.24
N ARG A 98 -1.58 -2.24 -14.11
CA ARG A 98 -1.01 -3.57 -13.92
C ARG A 98 0.51 -3.50 -13.95
N GLU A 99 1.10 -2.85 -14.95
CA GLU A 99 2.55 -2.64 -15.02
C GLU A 99 3.06 -1.84 -13.80
N PHE A 100 2.33 -0.81 -13.39
CA PHE A 100 2.64 -0.05 -12.19
C PHE A 100 2.66 -0.91 -10.92
N CYS A 101 1.67 -1.79 -10.76
CA CYS A 101 1.63 -2.74 -9.63
C CYS A 101 2.78 -3.73 -9.70
N THR A 102 3.05 -4.29 -10.88
CA THR A 102 4.16 -5.22 -11.11
C THR A 102 5.50 -4.59 -10.74
N ASN A 103 5.78 -3.35 -11.15
CA ASN A 103 7.04 -2.68 -10.83
C ASN A 103 7.28 -2.54 -9.31
N PHE A 104 6.23 -2.21 -8.55
CA PHE A 104 6.34 -2.18 -7.09
C PHE A 104 6.48 -3.57 -6.48
N LEU A 105 5.71 -4.56 -6.94
CA LEU A 105 5.83 -5.94 -6.48
C LEU A 105 7.25 -6.48 -6.75
N SER A 106 7.79 -6.28 -7.95
CA SER A 106 9.18 -6.64 -8.28
C SER A 106 10.16 -5.97 -7.33
N THR A 107 9.97 -4.69 -7.02
CA THR A 107 10.82 -3.98 -6.05
C THR A 107 10.70 -4.58 -4.64
N ILE A 108 9.49 -4.91 -4.17
CA ILE A 108 9.24 -5.50 -2.84
C ILE A 108 9.90 -6.87 -2.73
N LEU A 109 9.80 -7.69 -3.78
CA LEU A 109 10.26 -9.08 -3.80
C LEU A 109 11.76 -9.23 -4.07
N ASP A 110 12.40 -8.23 -4.69
CA ASP A 110 13.83 -8.23 -4.97
C ASP A 110 14.66 -8.02 -3.70
N GLN A 111 15.41 -9.06 -3.32
CA GLN A 111 16.28 -9.06 -2.14
C GLN A 111 17.51 -8.15 -2.30
N PHE A 112 17.87 -7.79 -3.53
CA PHE A 112 18.97 -6.86 -3.81
C PHE A 112 18.56 -5.39 -3.68
N GLN A 113 17.26 -5.10 -3.55
CA GLN A 113 16.80 -3.75 -3.27
C GLN A 113 17.01 -3.37 -1.80
N PRO A 114 17.42 -2.11 -1.52
CA PRO A 114 17.54 -1.62 -0.16
C PRO A 114 16.22 -1.76 0.64
N PRO A 115 16.25 -2.12 1.93
CA PRO A 115 15.04 -2.30 2.74
C PRO A 115 14.09 -1.09 2.71
N ILE A 116 14.61 0.13 2.70
CA ILE A 116 13.80 1.35 2.65
C ILE A 116 13.02 1.46 1.33
N ALA A 117 13.63 1.10 0.21
CA ALA A 117 12.97 1.09 -1.10
C ALA A 117 11.82 0.07 -1.09
N ARG A 118 12.08 -1.14 -0.59
CA ARG A 118 11.07 -2.21 -0.48
C ARG A 118 9.89 -1.79 0.39
N GLN A 119 10.15 -1.15 1.53
CA GLN A 119 9.11 -0.60 2.41
C GLN A 119 8.30 0.51 1.72
N CYS A 120 8.97 1.47 1.08
CA CYS A 120 8.31 2.54 0.33
C CYS A 120 7.42 1.98 -0.78
N SER A 121 7.90 0.97 -1.52
CA SER A 121 7.12 0.28 -2.55
C SER A 121 5.86 -0.37 -1.98
N ALA A 122 5.96 -1.07 -0.83
CA ALA A 122 4.79 -1.63 -0.15
C ALA A 122 3.78 -0.55 0.27
N CYS A 123 4.25 0.59 0.80
CA CYS A 123 3.41 1.72 1.16
C CYS A 123 2.73 2.38 -0.06
N TYR A 124 3.46 2.61 -1.15
CA TYR A 124 2.91 3.21 -2.37
C TYR A 124 1.90 2.28 -3.04
N LEU A 125 2.24 1.00 -3.18
CA LEU A 125 1.38 0.00 -3.79
C LEU A 125 0.06 -0.16 -3.03
N SER A 126 0.13 -0.36 -1.70
CA SER A 126 -1.07 -0.46 -0.87
C SER A 126 -1.90 0.83 -0.89
N SER A 127 -1.24 1.99 -0.85
CA SER A 127 -1.91 3.29 -0.96
C SER A 127 -2.67 3.46 -2.28
N PHE A 128 -2.06 3.02 -3.39
CA PHE A 128 -2.62 3.03 -4.72
C PHE A 128 -3.83 2.13 -4.84
N ILE A 129 -3.67 0.84 -4.52
CA ILE A 129 -4.75 -0.16 -4.65
C ILE A 129 -5.98 0.24 -3.83
N SER A 130 -5.80 0.74 -2.60
CA SER A 130 -6.91 1.15 -1.73
C SER A 130 -7.69 2.36 -2.25
N ARG A 131 -7.07 3.26 -3.02
CA ARG A 131 -7.66 4.55 -3.43
C ARG A 131 -8.08 4.61 -4.90
N ALA A 132 -7.41 3.85 -5.77
CA ALA A 132 -7.61 3.88 -7.21
C ALA A 132 -8.80 2.99 -7.62
N LYS A 133 -10.03 3.55 -7.58
CA LYS A 133 -11.28 2.84 -7.90
C LYS A 133 -11.36 2.27 -9.33
N TYR A 134 -10.53 2.77 -10.25
CA TYR A 134 -10.45 2.26 -11.62
C TYR A 134 -9.60 0.98 -11.73
N VAL A 135 -8.80 0.64 -10.71
CA VAL A 135 -8.10 -0.64 -10.65
C VAL A 135 -9.14 -1.72 -10.42
N ASN A 136 -9.23 -2.71 -11.31
CA ASN A 136 -10.21 -3.77 -11.17
C ASN A 136 -9.97 -4.62 -9.90
N THR A 137 -11.01 -5.30 -9.43
CA THR A 137 -10.95 -6.12 -8.22
C THR A 137 -9.98 -7.29 -8.35
N ALA A 138 -9.87 -7.89 -9.54
CA ALA A 138 -8.94 -8.99 -9.79
C ALA A 138 -7.48 -8.58 -9.53
N THR A 139 -7.05 -7.41 -10.00
CA THR A 139 -5.70 -6.88 -9.77
C THR A 139 -5.49 -6.53 -8.30
N ALA A 140 -6.51 -5.99 -7.63
CA ALA A 140 -6.42 -5.74 -6.19
C ALA A 140 -6.23 -7.04 -5.40
N ALA A 141 -6.97 -8.09 -5.77
CA ALA A 141 -6.83 -9.44 -5.21
C ALA A 141 -5.44 -10.02 -5.51
N GLU A 142 -4.95 -9.96 -6.76
CA GLU A 142 -3.59 -10.37 -7.12
C GLU A 142 -2.53 -9.72 -6.22
N VAL A 143 -2.63 -8.40 -6.01
CA VAL A 143 -1.70 -7.67 -5.15
C VAL A 143 -1.77 -8.14 -3.70
N VAL A 144 -2.97 -8.24 -3.10
CA VAL A 144 -3.09 -8.72 -1.72
C VAL A 144 -2.53 -10.13 -1.59
N SER A 145 -2.84 -11.02 -2.54
CA SER A 145 -2.34 -12.38 -2.50
C SER A 145 -0.81 -12.45 -2.60
N ALA A 146 -0.19 -11.62 -3.43
CA ALA A 146 1.26 -11.51 -3.52
C ALA A 146 1.90 -10.99 -2.21
N LEU A 147 1.28 -10.01 -1.54
CA LEU A 147 1.74 -9.51 -0.25
C LEU A 147 1.63 -10.57 0.86
N LEU A 148 0.53 -11.34 0.88
CA LEU A 148 0.37 -12.47 1.81
C LEU A 148 1.38 -13.57 1.53
N GLN A 149 1.60 -13.90 0.26
CA GLN A 149 2.59 -14.89 -0.14
C GLN A 149 4.00 -14.50 0.32
N TYR A 150 4.34 -13.22 0.20
CA TYR A 150 5.59 -12.70 0.76
C TYR A 150 5.66 -12.88 2.27
N ALA A 151 4.60 -12.52 3.01
CA ALA A 151 4.57 -12.65 4.47
C ALA A 151 4.73 -14.12 4.92
N GLU A 152 4.09 -15.06 4.23
CA GLU A 152 4.22 -16.50 4.48
C GLU A 152 5.65 -16.98 4.22
N LEU A 153 6.22 -16.65 3.05
CA LEU A 153 7.59 -17.03 2.71
C LEU A 153 8.60 -16.42 3.69
N TYR A 154 8.36 -15.21 4.16
CA TYR A 154 9.17 -14.57 5.19
C TYR A 154 9.10 -15.36 6.50
N ILE A 155 7.90 -15.69 6.99
CA ILE A 155 7.71 -16.51 8.19
C ILE A 155 8.43 -17.84 8.02
N HIS A 156 8.25 -18.54 6.90
CA HIS A 156 8.90 -19.82 6.63
C HIS A 156 10.43 -19.72 6.62
N ALA A 157 11.00 -18.70 5.98
CA ALA A 157 12.45 -18.49 5.96
C ALA A 157 13.03 -18.20 7.35
N HIS A 158 12.25 -17.60 8.24
CA HIS A 158 12.64 -17.31 9.61
C HIS A 158 12.27 -18.42 10.63
N ALA A 159 11.54 -19.45 10.20
CA ALA A 159 11.05 -20.53 11.06
C ALA A 159 12.02 -21.73 11.18
N ASN A 160 13.33 -21.56 10.96
CA ASN A 160 14.29 -22.67 10.77
C ASN A 160 14.05 -23.90 11.66
N VAL A 161 13.87 -25.03 10.97
CA VAL A 161 13.75 -26.39 11.49
C VAL A 161 14.96 -26.69 12.36
N GLY A 162 14.79 -26.65 13.68
CA GLY A 162 15.74 -27.28 14.59
C GLY A 162 15.85 -28.75 14.18
N ALA A 163 17.06 -29.23 13.91
CA ALA A 163 17.36 -30.62 13.56
C ALA A 163 16.85 -31.67 14.58
N ASN A 164 16.31 -31.22 15.73
CA ASN A 164 15.78 -32.04 16.82
C ASN A 164 14.27 -31.84 17.09
N GLY A 165 13.50 -31.23 16.17
CA GLY A 165 12.03 -31.11 16.33
C GLY A 165 11.55 -30.14 17.43
N THR A 166 12.46 -29.49 18.16
CA THR A 166 12.13 -28.40 19.09
C THR A 166 12.16 -27.06 18.35
N GLN A 167 10.97 -26.49 18.14
CA GLN A 167 10.76 -25.14 17.63
C GLN A 167 11.44 -24.15 18.60
N THR A 168 12.59 -23.61 18.24
CA THR A 168 13.33 -22.63 19.06
C THR A 168 13.02 -21.24 18.52
N ASN A 169 12.49 -20.35 19.36
CA ASN A 169 12.26 -18.94 19.03
C ASN A 169 13.63 -18.28 18.77
N LEU A 170 14.05 -18.26 17.51
CA LEU A 170 15.37 -17.77 17.09
C LEU A 170 15.47 -16.24 16.98
N LEU A 171 14.34 -15.53 16.97
CA LEU A 171 14.35 -14.08 17.15
C LEU A 171 14.39 -13.81 18.66
N CYS A 172 15.56 -13.40 19.16
CA CYS A 172 15.66 -12.94 20.55
C CYS A 172 14.67 -11.79 20.77
N GLU A 173 14.28 -11.54 22.01
CA GLU A 173 13.53 -10.32 22.33
C GLU A 173 14.42 -9.10 22.05
N LEU A 174 14.34 -8.61 20.82
CA LEU A 174 14.91 -7.33 20.43
C LEU A 174 14.01 -6.22 20.96
N ASP A 175 14.62 -5.05 21.18
CA ASP A 175 13.82 -3.87 21.44
C ASP A 175 12.94 -3.51 20.23
N LYS A 176 11.96 -2.63 20.43
CA LYS A 176 11.04 -2.23 19.36
C LYS A 176 11.77 -1.58 18.17
N ALA A 177 12.84 -0.82 18.40
CA ALA A 177 13.55 -0.13 17.34
C ALA A 177 14.36 -1.11 16.47
N ASP A 178 14.98 -2.09 17.11
CA ASP A 178 15.72 -3.17 16.46
C ASP A 178 14.80 -4.08 15.66
N MET A 179 13.62 -4.44 16.20
CA MET A 179 12.59 -5.19 15.47
C MET A 179 12.15 -4.46 14.19
N LEU A 180 11.87 -3.15 14.28
CA LEU A 180 11.47 -2.34 13.13
C LEU A 180 12.60 -2.18 12.12
N THR A 181 13.85 -2.17 12.58
CA THR A 181 15.03 -2.07 11.71
C THR A 181 15.26 -3.38 10.96
N GLN A 182 15.17 -4.52 11.64
CA GLN A 182 15.44 -5.84 11.07
C GLN A 182 14.28 -6.38 10.23
N HIS A 183 13.04 -6.20 10.70
CA HIS A 183 11.84 -6.78 10.09
C HIS A 183 10.95 -5.72 9.41
N GLY A 184 11.46 -4.50 9.20
CA GLY A 184 10.69 -3.38 8.66
C GLY A 184 9.98 -3.65 7.33
N VAL A 185 10.61 -4.42 6.42
CA VAL A 185 9.97 -4.82 5.15
C VAL A 185 8.77 -5.73 5.39
N TYR A 186 8.90 -6.70 6.29
CA TYR A 186 7.80 -7.60 6.66
C TYR A 186 6.62 -6.81 7.26
N TYR A 187 6.90 -5.86 8.15
CA TYR A 187 5.86 -5.01 8.72
C TYR A 187 5.22 -4.09 7.68
N ALA A 188 5.98 -3.52 6.76
CA ALA A 188 5.42 -2.69 5.69
C ALA A 188 4.52 -3.50 4.74
N VAL A 189 4.89 -4.74 4.43
CA VAL A 189 4.10 -5.63 3.55
C VAL A 189 2.80 -6.10 4.24
N THR A 190 2.88 -6.56 5.49
CA THR A 190 1.69 -6.98 6.26
C THR A 190 0.75 -5.82 6.52
N GLN A 191 1.29 -4.65 6.93
CA GLN A 191 0.54 -3.41 7.04
C GLN A 191 -0.13 -3.04 5.71
N GLY A 192 0.57 -3.19 4.58
CA GLY A 192 0.04 -2.94 3.25
C GLY A 192 -1.14 -3.84 2.89
N ALA A 193 -1.05 -5.14 3.21
CA ALA A 193 -2.14 -6.09 3.00
C ALA A 193 -3.37 -5.73 3.86
N PHE A 194 -3.17 -5.46 5.16
CA PHE A 194 -4.24 -5.01 6.06
C PHE A 194 -4.88 -3.73 5.53
N TYR A 195 -4.07 -2.77 5.11
CA TYR A 195 -4.53 -1.50 4.57
C TYR A 195 -5.37 -1.65 3.30
N ILE A 196 -5.03 -2.56 2.39
CA ILE A 196 -5.87 -2.83 1.22
C ILE A 196 -7.21 -3.43 1.65
N MET A 197 -7.19 -4.41 2.56
CA MET A 197 -8.39 -5.06 3.04
C MET A 197 -9.34 -4.08 3.76
N CYS A 198 -8.84 -3.14 4.56
CA CYS A 198 -9.68 -2.12 5.20
C CYS A 198 -10.52 -1.30 4.20
N PHE A 199 -10.03 -1.06 2.98
CA PHE A 199 -10.72 -0.23 1.99
C PHE A 199 -11.45 -1.02 0.90
N ARG A 200 -10.96 -2.22 0.56
CA ARG A 200 -11.46 -3.04 -0.56
C ARG A 200 -11.75 -4.49 -0.17
N GLY A 201 -11.70 -4.83 1.11
CA GLY A 201 -11.78 -6.22 1.56
C GLY A 201 -13.10 -6.90 1.26
N ILE A 202 -14.23 -6.20 1.41
CA ILE A 202 -15.55 -6.73 1.07
C ILE A 202 -15.63 -7.08 -0.43
N GLU A 203 -15.17 -6.18 -1.30
CA GLU A 203 -15.22 -6.42 -2.75
C GLU A 203 -14.29 -7.57 -3.14
N ILE A 204 -13.08 -7.62 -2.56
CA ILE A 204 -12.07 -8.67 -2.82
C ILE A 204 -12.60 -10.02 -2.35
N HIS A 205 -13.23 -10.05 -1.18
CA HIS A 205 -13.85 -11.25 -0.62
C HIS A 205 -14.93 -11.79 -1.56
N HIS A 206 -15.90 -10.96 -1.95
CA HIS A 206 -16.97 -11.39 -2.86
C HIS A 206 -16.44 -11.87 -4.20
N TRP A 207 -15.50 -11.11 -4.79
CA TRP A 207 -14.87 -11.50 -6.05
C TRP A 207 -14.15 -12.85 -5.92
N TYR A 208 -13.38 -13.07 -4.85
CA TYR A 208 -12.72 -14.35 -4.63
C TYR A 208 -13.72 -15.50 -4.46
N GLN A 209 -14.82 -15.32 -3.70
CA GLN A 209 -15.82 -16.38 -3.54
C GLN A 209 -16.42 -16.82 -4.86
N SER A 210 -16.62 -15.89 -5.80
CA SER A 210 -17.11 -16.19 -7.16
C SER A 210 -16.06 -16.84 -8.06
N HIS A 211 -14.77 -16.64 -7.81
CA HIS A 211 -13.68 -17.08 -8.71
C HIS A 211 -12.71 -18.09 -8.08
N LYS A 212 -12.98 -18.58 -6.86
CA LYS A 212 -12.08 -19.49 -6.12
C LYS A 212 -11.75 -20.80 -6.84
N ALA A 213 -12.63 -21.27 -7.73
CA ALA A 213 -12.38 -22.46 -8.54
C ALA A 213 -11.37 -22.20 -9.67
N GLU A 214 -11.32 -20.97 -10.19
CA GLU A 214 -10.42 -20.55 -11.27
C GLU A 214 -9.07 -20.05 -10.72
N TYR A 215 -9.08 -19.40 -9.54
CA TYR A 215 -7.89 -18.86 -8.89
C TYR A 215 -7.68 -19.41 -7.47
N PRO A 216 -7.54 -20.75 -7.30
CA PRO A 216 -7.36 -21.35 -5.98
C PRO A 216 -6.07 -20.87 -5.29
N GLN A 217 -5.05 -20.50 -6.06
CA GLN A 217 -3.77 -19.99 -5.55
C GLN A 217 -3.90 -18.67 -4.79
N PHE A 218 -4.96 -17.89 -5.01
CA PHE A 218 -5.11 -16.62 -4.30
C PHE A 218 -5.50 -16.80 -2.84
N ASN A 219 -6.17 -17.92 -2.53
CA ASN A 219 -6.56 -18.36 -1.20
C ASN A 219 -6.83 -17.22 -0.20
N PHE A 220 -8.00 -16.57 -0.26
CA PHE A 220 -8.44 -15.63 0.78
C PHE A 220 -9.27 -16.31 1.88
N HIS A 221 -9.01 -17.59 2.12
CA HIS A 221 -9.66 -18.31 3.22
C HIS A 221 -9.27 -17.65 4.56
N PRO A 222 -10.21 -17.50 5.52
CA PRO A 222 -9.92 -16.90 6.83
C PRO A 222 -8.71 -17.52 7.52
N GLN A 223 -8.57 -18.85 7.40
CA GLN A 223 -7.44 -19.60 7.97
C GLN A 223 -6.08 -19.07 7.51
N ARG A 224 -5.94 -18.58 6.27
CA ARG A 224 -4.67 -18.05 5.79
C ARG A 224 -4.21 -16.84 6.62
N TRP A 225 -5.14 -15.95 6.95
CA TRP A 225 -4.86 -14.78 7.77
C TRP A 225 -4.51 -15.18 9.21
N VAL A 226 -5.26 -16.15 9.75
CA VAL A 226 -5.00 -16.75 11.07
C VAL A 226 -3.61 -17.35 11.12
N ASP A 227 -3.25 -18.19 10.15
CA ASP A 227 -1.94 -18.86 10.07
C ASP A 227 -0.79 -17.86 9.99
N ILE A 228 -0.94 -16.77 9.20
CA ILE A 228 0.05 -15.70 9.14
C ILE A 228 0.21 -15.03 10.51
N GLY A 229 -0.89 -14.63 11.16
CA GLY A 229 -0.85 -14.00 12.48
C GLY A 229 -0.23 -14.91 13.55
N TRP A 230 -0.69 -16.17 13.56
CA TRP A 230 -0.34 -17.17 14.55
C TRP A 230 1.14 -17.57 14.43
N ASN A 231 1.58 -17.95 13.22
CA ASN A 231 2.96 -18.37 12.99
C ASN A 231 3.95 -17.20 13.13
N ALA A 232 3.57 -15.99 12.73
CA ALA A 232 4.39 -14.80 12.99
C ALA A 232 4.55 -14.52 14.48
N SER A 233 3.48 -14.70 15.26
CA SER A 233 3.53 -14.49 16.71
C SER A 233 4.42 -15.51 17.41
N LYS A 234 4.43 -16.78 16.96
CA LYS A 234 5.40 -17.79 17.46
C LYS A 234 6.85 -17.37 17.23
N LEU A 235 7.13 -16.64 16.16
CA LEU A 235 8.47 -16.15 15.84
C LEU A 235 8.80 -14.80 16.50
N ASN A 236 7.99 -14.28 17.44
CA ASN A 236 8.13 -12.93 18.01
C ASN A 236 8.00 -11.78 16.99
N LEU A 237 7.49 -12.02 15.77
CA LEU A 237 7.29 -10.98 14.77
C LEU A 237 6.07 -10.10 15.11
N HIS A 238 4.97 -10.68 15.61
CA HIS A 238 3.75 -9.97 16.06
C HIS A 238 3.31 -8.80 15.16
N PRO A 239 2.83 -9.04 13.92
CA PRO A 239 2.39 -7.95 13.03
C PRO A 239 1.33 -7.06 13.68
N PHE A 240 0.41 -7.61 14.49
CA PHE A 240 -0.61 -6.86 15.23
C PHE A 240 -0.05 -5.93 16.33
N ARG A 241 1.22 -6.09 16.74
CA ARG A 241 1.90 -5.20 17.69
C ARG A 241 2.61 -4.03 17.01
N TYR A 242 3.21 -4.26 15.84
CA TYR A 242 4.10 -3.29 15.18
C TYR A 242 3.44 -2.55 14.03
N CYS A 243 2.38 -3.11 13.42
CA CYS A 243 1.55 -2.42 12.45
C CYS A 243 0.79 -1.23 13.08
N PHE A 244 0.33 -0.31 12.22
CA PHE A 244 -0.30 0.93 12.68
C PHE A 244 -1.67 0.66 13.33
N GLY A 245 -1.83 1.10 14.58
CA GLY A 245 -3.00 0.76 15.42
C GLY A 245 -4.38 0.98 14.78
N PRO A 246 -4.66 2.13 14.13
CA PRO A 246 -5.92 2.33 13.42
C PRO A 246 -6.18 1.33 12.29
N VAL A 247 -5.16 0.97 11.50
CA VAL A 247 -5.30 0.00 10.41
C VAL A 247 -5.52 -1.40 10.97
N LYS A 248 -4.80 -1.76 12.04
CA LYS A 248 -5.04 -3.00 12.77
C LYS A 248 -6.50 -3.12 13.21
N ARG A 249 -7.03 -2.10 13.92
CA ARG A 249 -8.40 -2.15 14.46
C ARG A 249 -9.42 -2.32 13.35
N GLU A 250 -9.29 -1.54 12.29
CA GLU A 250 -10.20 -1.61 11.16
C GLU A 250 -10.13 -2.96 10.44
N PHE A 251 -8.92 -3.52 10.30
CA PHE A 251 -8.74 -4.84 9.74
C PHE A 251 -9.38 -5.93 10.62
N LEU A 252 -9.22 -5.86 11.94
CA LEU A 252 -9.82 -6.83 12.86
C LEU A 252 -11.35 -6.75 12.85
N HIS A 253 -11.94 -5.54 12.83
CA HIS A 253 -13.39 -5.39 12.66
C HIS A 253 -13.88 -6.03 11.36
N LEU A 254 -13.15 -5.82 10.25
CA LEU A 254 -13.49 -6.47 8.99
C LEU A 254 -13.41 -8.01 9.07
N MET A 255 -12.40 -8.56 9.75
CA MET A 255 -12.27 -10.02 9.93
C MET A 255 -13.39 -10.59 10.81
N GLU A 256 -13.81 -9.84 11.84
CA GLU A 256 -14.96 -10.18 12.69
C GLU A 256 -16.26 -10.16 11.87
N ASP A 257 -16.49 -9.10 11.09
CA ASP A 257 -17.70 -8.96 10.26
C ASP A 257 -17.80 -10.03 9.16
N LEU A 258 -16.67 -10.35 8.49
CA LEU A 258 -16.66 -11.31 7.38
C LEU A 258 -16.60 -12.77 7.83
N TYR A 259 -15.96 -13.06 8.96
CA TYR A 259 -15.57 -14.43 9.33
C TYR A 259 -15.81 -14.79 10.80
N GLY A 260 -16.23 -13.85 11.65
CA GLY A 260 -16.38 -14.06 13.09
C GLY A 260 -15.06 -14.26 13.83
N LEU A 261 -13.93 -13.79 13.26
CA LEU A 261 -12.60 -13.92 13.85
C LEU A 261 -12.25 -12.70 14.71
N ASN A 262 -11.93 -12.93 15.99
CA ASN A 262 -11.43 -11.90 16.90
C ASN A 262 -9.89 -11.88 16.95
N GLU A 263 -9.29 -10.92 17.66
CA GLU A 263 -7.82 -10.78 17.76
C GLU A 263 -7.12 -12.00 18.38
N GLU A 264 -7.78 -12.71 19.30
CA GLU A 264 -7.21 -13.87 20.00
C GLU A 264 -6.98 -15.06 19.04
N GLU A 265 -7.81 -15.18 17.99
CA GLU A 265 -7.62 -16.21 16.96
C GLU A 265 -6.30 -16.05 16.20
N PHE A 266 -5.78 -14.82 16.09
CA PHE A 266 -4.54 -14.53 15.38
C PHE A 266 -3.28 -14.67 16.25
N VAL A 267 -3.42 -14.87 17.56
CA VAL A 267 -2.30 -14.83 18.51
C VAL A 267 -2.34 -16.05 19.44
N PRO A 268 -1.29 -16.90 19.45
CA PRO A 268 -1.28 -18.07 20.31
C PRO A 268 -1.35 -17.71 21.80
N PRO A 269 -1.94 -18.57 22.64
CA PRO A 269 -1.91 -18.39 24.09
C PRO A 269 -0.50 -18.14 24.62
N GLY A 270 -0.35 -17.19 25.55
CA GLY A 270 0.95 -16.78 26.11
C GLY A 270 1.79 -15.85 25.23
N HIS A 271 1.37 -15.58 23.99
CA HIS A 271 2.02 -14.63 23.08
C HIS A 271 1.26 -13.30 22.98
N THR A 272 0.49 -12.99 24.03
CA THR A 272 -0.43 -11.85 24.05
C THR A 272 0.29 -10.60 23.59
N CYS A 273 -0.29 -9.94 22.58
CA CYS A 273 0.03 -8.55 22.27
C CYS A 273 -0.48 -7.70 23.43
N TYR A 274 0.19 -7.75 24.59
CA TYR A 274 -0.09 -6.82 25.66
C TYR A 274 -0.02 -5.44 25.04
N MET A 275 -1.17 -4.77 25.08
CA MET A 275 -1.28 -3.34 24.87
C MET A 275 -0.05 -2.71 25.52
N GLN A 276 0.53 -1.70 24.89
CA GLN A 276 1.32 -0.77 25.68
C GLN A 276 0.49 -0.49 26.94
N PRO A 277 1.00 -0.77 28.16
CA PRO A 277 0.25 -0.40 29.35
C PRO A 277 -0.14 1.06 29.14
N PRO A 278 -1.41 1.44 29.43
CA PRO A 278 -1.81 2.84 29.32
C PRO A 278 -0.70 3.62 29.99
N MET A 279 -0.01 4.47 29.22
CA MET A 279 1.21 5.15 29.63
C MET A 279 1.03 5.55 31.08
N ASP A 280 1.80 4.91 31.98
CA ASP A 280 1.60 5.01 33.43
C ASP A 280 1.28 6.47 33.74
N GLU A 281 0.16 6.74 34.41
CA GLU A 281 -0.29 8.10 34.73
C GLU A 281 0.86 8.92 35.34
N LYS A 282 1.81 8.23 36.00
CA LYS A 282 3.06 8.78 36.50
C LYS A 282 4.04 9.20 35.39
N ILE A 283 4.21 8.40 34.34
CA ILE A 283 5.00 8.71 33.14
C ILE A 283 4.35 9.82 32.31
N LYS A 284 3.01 9.81 32.19
CA LYS A 284 2.25 10.86 31.49
C LYS A 284 2.39 12.21 32.22
N LYS A 285 2.31 12.20 33.55
CA LYS A 285 2.56 13.37 34.41
C LYS A 285 4.02 13.83 34.34
N GLU A 286 4.98 12.93 34.31
CA GLU A 286 6.40 13.27 34.15
C GLU A 286 6.73 13.88 32.78
N LEU A 287 6.13 13.38 31.70
CA LEU A 287 6.27 13.95 30.35
C LEU A 287 5.62 15.33 30.25
N ILE A 288 4.41 15.50 30.80
CA ILE A 288 3.74 16.81 30.85
C ILE A 288 4.56 17.80 31.69
N LYS A 289 5.14 17.35 32.82
CA LYS A 289 5.98 18.18 33.68
C LYS A 289 7.29 18.57 33.00
N LYS A 290 7.92 17.67 32.24
CA LYS A 290 9.10 17.97 31.41
C LYS A 290 8.78 18.96 30.29
N GLU A 291 7.63 18.86 29.64
CA GLU A 291 7.20 19.80 28.60
C GLU A 291 6.88 21.20 29.16
N LEU A 292 6.33 21.28 30.38
CA LEU A 292 6.05 22.54 31.08
C LEU A 292 7.33 23.25 31.54
N VAL A 293 8.27 22.51 32.13
CA VAL A 293 9.59 23.04 32.53
C VAL A 293 10.38 23.53 31.30
N LYS A 294 10.23 22.86 30.15
CA LYS A 294 10.86 23.28 28.90
C LYS A 294 10.24 24.54 28.30
N LYS A 295 8.97 24.85 28.59
CA LYS A 295 8.33 26.13 28.22
C LYS A 295 8.73 27.27 29.15
N GLU A 296 8.84 27.01 30.46
CA GLU A 296 9.25 28.03 31.43
C GLU A 296 10.74 28.40 31.31
N GLY A 297 11.59 27.49 30.82
CA GLY A 297 12.99 27.77 30.53
C GLY A 297 13.25 28.58 29.26
N VAL A 298 12.28 28.72 28.36
CA VAL A 298 12.44 29.48 27.10
C VAL A 298 12.06 30.96 27.28
N ASP A 299 11.13 31.28 28.17
CA ASP A 299 10.73 32.67 28.45
C ASP A 299 11.72 33.45 29.34
N ALA A 300 12.59 32.76 30.08
CA ALA A 300 13.58 33.42 30.96
C ALA A 300 14.82 33.97 30.22
N THR A 301 15.00 33.66 28.93
CA THR A 301 16.21 34.05 28.16
C THR A 301 16.02 35.25 27.22
N THR A 302 14.84 35.88 27.19
CA THR A 302 14.54 36.96 26.21
C THR A 302 14.43 38.37 26.84
N THR A 303 14.77 38.57 28.12
CA THR A 303 14.64 39.89 28.79
C THR A 303 15.90 40.41 29.49
N LYS A 304 17.10 40.11 28.96
CA LYS A 304 18.33 40.86 29.31
C LYS A 304 19.20 41.14 28.08
N SER A 305 18.73 42.06 27.23
CA SER A 305 19.54 42.74 26.21
C SER A 305 18.74 43.91 25.61
N ALA A 306 18.62 45.00 26.36
CA ALA A 306 18.49 46.38 25.88
C ALA A 306 18.59 47.31 27.09
#